data_AF-A0A563DAF4-F1
#
_entry.id   AF-A0A563DAF4-F1
#
_cell.length_a   1.000
_cell.length_b   1.000
_cell.length_c   1.000
_cell.angle_alpha   90.00
_cell.angle_beta   90.00
_cell.angle_gamma   90.00
#
_symmetry.space_group_name_H-M   'P 1'
#
loop_
_entity.id
_entity.type
_entity.pdbx_description
1 polymer ?
#
loop_
_entity_poly.entity_id
_entity_poly.type
_entity_poly.pdbx_seq_one_letter_code
_entity_poly.pdbx_strand_id
1 'polypeptide(L)'
;MKKINLFVLILVLQISCQEHKQLTHPTISTPIEIISTRSKINTQPMAFIDPEKVKNWSFEQIKEKYKPITEEEYLLNEAIISEFRIELYNYFNEKERDQPILIKEVTWEKDNDTNFTIWYKKDADKWVFINSFIWEKDWMF
;
A
#
# COMPACT_ATOMS: atom_id res chain seq x y z
N MET A 1 52.81 9.64 -17.07
CA MET A 1 51.68 10.47 -17.56
C MET A 1 51.04 9.78 -18.77
N LYS A 2 49.87 9.17 -18.60
CA LYS A 2 49.06 8.63 -19.72
C LYS A 2 47.71 9.34 -19.67
N LYS A 3 47.48 10.25 -20.62
CA LYS A 3 46.19 10.94 -20.78
C LYS A 3 45.21 9.92 -21.34
N ILE A 4 44.32 9.42 -20.48
CA ILE A 4 43.19 8.58 -20.90
C ILE A 4 42.18 9.50 -21.60
N ASN A 5 41.91 9.16 -22.85
CA ASN A 5 41.19 9.98 -23.82
C ASN A 5 39.68 9.91 -23.50
N LEU A 6 39.15 10.95 -22.85
CA LEU A 6 37.76 11.09 -22.39
C LEU A 6 36.72 10.98 -23.54
N PHE A 7 37.16 11.07 -24.79
CA PHE A 7 36.30 10.99 -25.98
C PHE A 7 35.64 9.62 -26.22
N VAL A 8 36.21 8.53 -25.71
CA VAL A 8 35.67 7.17 -25.96
C VAL A 8 34.40 6.90 -25.12
N LEU A 9 34.26 7.53 -23.95
CA LEU A 9 33.11 7.30 -23.06
C LEU A 9 31.83 7.98 -23.56
N ILE A 10 31.96 9.05 -24.34
CA ILE A 10 30.81 9.85 -24.85
C ILE A 10 30.15 9.17 -26.06
N LEU A 11 30.92 8.40 -26.86
CA LEU A 11 30.40 7.70 -28.03
C LEU A 11 29.47 6.52 -27.69
N VAL A 12 29.58 5.95 -26.49
CA VAL A 12 28.75 4.80 -26.07
C VAL A 12 27.34 5.23 -25.61
N LEU A 13 27.14 6.51 -25.26
CA LEU A 13 25.86 7.05 -24.78
C LEU A 13 24.94 7.55 -25.91
N GLN A 14 25.37 7.50 -27.17
CA GLN A 14 24.62 7.98 -28.34
C GLN A 14 23.90 6.86 -29.12
N ILE A 15 23.95 5.60 -28.65
CA ILE A 15 23.03 4.54 -29.13
C ILE A 15 21.69 4.70 -28.40
N SER A 16 21.14 5.88 -28.58
CA SER A 16 19.75 6.25 -28.41
C SER A 16 18.89 5.31 -29.25
N CYS A 17 17.85 4.77 -28.61
CA CYS A 17 16.50 4.74 -29.15
C CYS A 17 16.39 4.42 -30.65
N GLN A 18 16.33 3.13 -31.00
CA GLN A 18 15.81 2.72 -32.30
C GLN A 18 14.30 2.53 -32.24
N GLU A 19 13.63 3.48 -32.90
CA GLU A 19 12.47 3.35 -33.78
C GLU A 19 11.24 2.51 -33.38
N HIS A 20 10.16 3.28 -33.26
CA HIS A 20 8.75 2.94 -33.41
C HIS A 20 8.44 2.05 -34.64
N LYS A 21 7.73 0.93 -34.42
CA LYS A 21 6.89 0.30 -35.46
C LYS A 21 5.55 -0.12 -34.86
N GLN A 22 4.54 0.72 -35.08
CA GLN A 22 3.16 0.26 -35.14
C GLN A 22 2.99 -0.58 -36.41
N LEU A 23 2.45 -1.79 -36.28
CA LEU A 23 1.85 -2.53 -37.39
C LEU A 23 0.55 -3.18 -36.93
N THR A 24 -0.55 -2.60 -37.42
CA THR A 24 -1.73 -3.23 -38.03
C THR A 24 -2.26 -4.55 -37.45
N HIS A 25 -3.49 -4.44 -36.93
CA HIS A 25 -4.52 -5.47 -36.83
C HIS A 25 -4.51 -6.51 -37.98
N PRO A 26 -4.83 -7.77 -37.64
CA PRO A 26 -5.74 -8.56 -38.44
C PRO A 26 -7.02 -8.86 -37.66
N THR A 27 -8.14 -8.46 -38.27
CA THR A 27 -9.50 -8.89 -37.95
C THR A 27 -9.62 -10.40 -38.11
N ILE A 28 -9.96 -11.11 -37.03
CA ILE A 28 -10.57 -12.45 -37.12
C ILE A 28 -11.94 -12.35 -36.46
N SER A 29 -12.95 -12.39 -37.32
CA SER A 29 -14.36 -12.47 -36.99
C SER A 29 -14.72 -13.90 -36.57
N THR A 30 -15.02 -14.10 -35.30
CA THR A 30 -15.83 -15.22 -34.81
C THR A 30 -16.75 -14.70 -33.72
N PRO A 31 -18.09 -14.88 -33.84
CA PRO A 31 -19.01 -14.39 -32.83
C PRO A 31 -19.00 -15.37 -31.66
N ILE A 32 -18.27 -15.01 -30.60
CA ILE A 32 -18.49 -15.61 -29.29
C ILE A 32 -19.56 -14.75 -28.63
N GLU A 33 -20.76 -15.31 -28.42
CA GLU A 33 -21.74 -14.79 -27.48
C GLU A 33 -21.14 -14.83 -26.07
N ILE A 34 -20.37 -13.81 -25.74
CA ILE A 34 -20.00 -13.54 -24.37
C ILE A 34 -21.24 -12.95 -23.75
N ILE A 35 -21.94 -13.76 -22.97
CA ILE A 35 -22.92 -13.30 -21.98
C ILE A 35 -22.18 -12.33 -21.08
N SER A 36 -22.24 -11.05 -21.45
CA SER A 36 -21.82 -9.93 -20.64
C SER A 36 -22.80 -9.83 -19.49
N THR A 37 -22.61 -10.66 -18.45
CA THR A 37 -23.01 -10.27 -17.11
C THR A 37 -22.15 -9.08 -16.76
N ARG A 38 -22.65 -7.91 -17.16
CA ARG A 38 -22.22 -6.60 -16.70
C ARG A 38 -22.51 -6.59 -15.21
N SER A 39 -21.62 -7.20 -14.44
CA SER A 39 -21.52 -6.95 -13.01
C SER A 39 -21.33 -5.45 -12.93
N LYS A 40 -22.38 -4.76 -12.48
CA LYS A 40 -22.27 -3.37 -12.10
C LYS A 40 -21.22 -3.37 -11.00
N ILE A 41 -19.98 -3.07 -11.36
CA ILE A 41 -19.01 -2.54 -10.42
C ILE A 41 -19.71 -1.28 -9.93
N ASN A 42 -20.38 -1.39 -8.78
CA ASN A 42 -20.87 -0.24 -8.05
C ASN A 42 -19.62 0.55 -7.68
N THR A 43 -19.23 1.46 -8.56
CA THR A 43 -18.25 2.50 -8.28
C THR A 43 -18.96 3.51 -7.37
N GLN A 44 -19.40 3.06 -6.20
CA GLN A 44 -19.60 4.01 -5.12
C GLN A 44 -18.21 4.55 -4.79
N PRO A 45 -18.02 5.87 -4.77
CA PRO A 45 -16.77 6.44 -4.30
C PRO A 45 -16.48 5.82 -2.93
N MET A 46 -15.29 5.25 -2.73
CA MET A 46 -14.90 4.73 -1.43
C MET A 46 -15.07 5.88 -0.44
N ALA A 47 -15.98 5.70 0.53
CA ALA A 47 -16.19 6.73 1.53
C ALA A 47 -14.89 6.91 2.30
N PHE A 48 -14.40 8.13 2.39
CA PHE A 48 -13.27 8.46 3.24
C PHE A 48 -13.59 8.11 4.70
N ILE A 49 -12.61 7.55 5.40
CA ILE A 49 -12.76 7.22 6.82
C ILE A 49 -12.82 8.50 7.67
N ASP A 50 -13.64 8.48 8.70
CA ASP A 50 -13.73 9.54 9.70
C ASP A 50 -13.17 9.02 11.04
N PRO A 51 -11.93 9.40 11.42
CA PRO A 51 -11.26 8.90 12.63
C PRO A 51 -12.08 9.09 13.91
N GLU A 52 -12.78 10.22 14.04
CA GLU A 52 -13.57 10.52 15.25
C GLU A 52 -14.77 9.58 15.39
N LYS A 53 -15.39 9.20 14.26
CA LYS A 53 -16.52 8.25 14.28
C LYS A 53 -16.09 6.83 14.61
N VAL A 54 -14.90 6.42 14.17
CA VAL A 54 -14.43 5.03 14.29
C VAL A 54 -13.59 4.77 15.54
N LYS A 55 -13.28 5.79 16.34
CA LYS A 55 -12.41 5.70 17.52
C LYS A 55 -12.74 4.55 18.49
N ASN A 56 -14.02 4.20 18.61
CA ASN A 56 -14.50 3.13 19.51
C ASN A 56 -15.03 1.90 18.77
N TRP A 57 -14.78 1.80 17.46
CA TRP A 57 -15.26 0.69 16.64
C TRP A 57 -14.24 -0.45 16.64
N SER A 58 -14.73 -1.69 16.53
CA SER A 58 -13.88 -2.83 16.22
C SER A 58 -13.38 -2.75 14.78
N PHE A 59 -12.31 -3.47 14.49
CA PHE A 59 -11.77 -3.59 13.13
C PHE A 59 -12.85 -4.04 12.12
N GLU A 60 -13.68 -5.00 12.50
CA GLU A 60 -14.76 -5.58 11.70
C GLU A 60 -15.84 -4.54 11.42
N GLN A 61 -16.25 -3.76 12.44
CA GLN A 61 -17.22 -2.66 12.28
C GLN A 61 -16.70 -1.58 11.31
N ILE A 62 -15.40 -1.29 11.34
CA ILE A 62 -14.78 -0.35 10.40
C ILE A 62 -14.83 -0.93 8.99
N LYS A 63 -14.45 -2.20 8.80
CA LYS A 63 -14.43 -2.85 7.49
C LYS A 63 -15.80 -3.06 6.85
N GLU A 64 -16.86 -3.17 7.64
CA GLU A 64 -18.23 -3.20 7.12
C GLU A 64 -18.62 -1.88 6.43
N LYS A 65 -18.02 -0.75 6.85
CA LYS A 65 -18.37 0.58 6.35
C LYS A 65 -17.32 1.21 5.43
N TYR A 66 -16.04 0.99 5.69
CA TYR A 66 -14.93 1.62 5.01
C TYR A 66 -13.99 0.56 4.43
N LYS A 67 -13.68 0.70 3.14
CA LYS A 67 -12.77 -0.20 2.45
C LYS A 67 -11.31 0.26 2.64
N PRO A 68 -10.40 -0.57 3.18
CA PRO A 68 -9.00 -0.20 3.31
C PRO A 68 -8.30 -0.15 1.95
N ILE A 69 -7.28 0.70 1.86
CA ILE A 69 -6.36 0.76 0.71
C ILE A 69 -5.19 -0.23 0.87
N THR A 70 -4.75 -0.47 2.11
CA THR A 70 -3.74 -1.48 2.43
C THR A 70 -4.12 -2.20 3.72
N GLU A 71 -3.80 -3.48 3.80
CA GLU A 71 -3.96 -4.33 4.96
C GLU A 71 -2.79 -5.32 4.97
N GLU A 72 -1.97 -5.27 6.03
CA GLU A 72 -0.80 -6.13 6.20
C GLU A 72 -0.84 -6.80 7.59
N GLU A 73 -0.40 -8.05 7.65
CA GLU A 73 -0.12 -8.74 8.91
C GLU A 73 1.37 -9.12 8.96
N TYR A 74 2.01 -8.89 10.09
CA TYR A 74 3.43 -9.21 10.29
C TYR A 74 3.72 -9.53 11.76
N LEU A 75 4.83 -10.24 11.99
CA LEU A 75 5.36 -10.45 13.33
C LEU A 75 6.23 -9.25 13.73
N LEU A 76 6.01 -8.69 14.92
CA LEU A 76 6.69 -7.48 15.37
C LEU A 76 8.23 -7.64 15.43
N ASN A 77 8.72 -8.81 15.80
CA ASN A 77 10.15 -9.14 15.89
C ASN A 77 10.83 -9.32 14.52
N GLU A 78 10.05 -9.47 13.44
CA GLU A 78 10.55 -9.66 12.07
C GLU A 78 10.30 -8.41 11.19
N ALA A 79 9.56 -7.43 11.71
CA ALA A 79 9.15 -6.25 10.96
C ALA A 79 10.34 -5.32 10.69
N ILE A 80 10.47 -4.89 9.43
CA ILE A 80 11.36 -3.78 9.09
C ILE A 80 10.82 -2.50 9.73
N ILE A 81 11.68 -1.81 10.47
CA ILE A 81 11.33 -0.55 11.13
C ILE A 81 11.31 0.57 10.09
N SER A 82 10.10 1.01 9.76
CA SER A 82 9.84 2.26 9.04
C SER A 82 9.58 3.39 10.02
N GLU A 83 9.59 4.61 9.50
CA GLU A 83 9.23 5.83 10.22
C GLU A 83 7.82 5.82 10.82
N PHE A 84 6.92 4.98 10.33
CA PHE A 84 5.59 4.80 10.93
C PHE A 84 5.58 3.71 12.00
N ARG A 85 6.28 2.58 11.76
CA ARG A 85 6.30 1.43 12.68
C ARG A 85 7.12 1.70 13.94
N ILE A 86 8.01 2.70 13.92
CA ILE A 86 8.73 3.12 15.13
C ILE A 86 7.77 3.56 16.24
N GLU A 87 6.57 4.06 15.92
CA GLU A 87 5.56 4.43 16.92
C GLU A 87 5.12 3.25 17.79
N LEU A 88 5.17 2.02 17.26
CA LEU A 88 4.86 0.81 18.04
C LEU A 88 5.84 0.58 19.20
N TYR A 89 7.07 1.12 19.12
CA TYR A 89 8.07 0.97 20.17
C TYR A 89 7.71 1.75 21.45
N ASN A 90 6.77 2.68 21.36
CA ASN A 90 6.18 3.36 22.52
C ASN A 90 5.24 2.46 23.32
N TYR A 91 4.77 1.35 22.75
CA TYR A 91 3.78 0.43 23.34
C TYR A 91 4.35 -0.93 23.74
N PHE A 92 5.46 -1.34 23.13
CA PHE A 92 6.12 -2.62 23.40
C PHE A 92 7.54 -2.36 23.89
N ASN A 93 7.87 -2.89 25.07
CA ASN A 93 9.24 -2.86 25.57
C ASN A 93 10.15 -3.81 24.77
N GLU A 94 11.47 -3.68 24.91
CA GLU A 94 12.46 -4.47 24.15
C GLU A 94 12.18 -5.98 24.18
N LYS A 95 11.92 -6.54 25.37
CA LYS A 95 11.64 -7.98 25.51
C LYS A 95 10.38 -8.41 24.78
N GLU A 96 9.36 -7.56 24.74
CA GLU A 96 8.12 -7.82 24.02
C GLU A 96 8.33 -7.74 22.51
N ARG A 97 9.17 -6.80 22.04
CA ARG A 97 9.51 -6.66 20.62
C ARG A 97 10.30 -7.83 20.07
N ASP A 98 11.03 -8.55 20.92
CA ASP A 98 11.72 -9.79 20.55
C ASP A 98 10.78 -11.01 20.43
N GLN A 99 9.51 -10.87 20.85
CA GLN A 99 8.52 -11.95 20.74
C GLN A 99 7.77 -11.90 19.39
N PRO A 100 7.27 -13.05 18.89
CA PRO A 100 6.48 -13.12 17.66
C PRO A 100 5.04 -12.60 17.88
N ILE A 101 4.90 -11.32 18.18
CA ILE A 101 3.60 -10.65 18.35
C ILE A 101 3.03 -10.37 16.96
N LEU A 102 1.88 -10.96 16.66
CA LEU A 102 1.18 -10.71 15.39
C LEU A 102 0.50 -9.34 15.42
N ILE A 103 0.94 -8.47 14.52
CA ILE A 103 0.41 -7.12 14.30
C ILE A 103 -0.36 -7.11 12.99
N LYS A 104 -1.47 -6.37 12.98
CA LYS A 104 -2.20 -6.00 11.78
C LYS A 104 -2.12 -4.49 11.59
N GLU A 105 -1.66 -4.07 10.42
CA GLU A 105 -1.55 -2.68 10.00
C GLU A 105 -2.53 -2.43 8.87
N VAL A 106 -3.42 -1.47 9.03
CA VAL A 106 -4.49 -1.22 8.06
C VAL A 106 -4.60 0.26 7.78
N THR A 107 -4.62 0.62 6.50
CA THR A 107 -4.70 2.01 6.06
C THR A 107 -5.95 2.25 5.24
N TRP A 108 -6.61 3.37 5.50
CA TRP A 108 -7.73 3.91 4.72
C TRP A 108 -7.40 5.33 4.25
N GLU A 109 -8.03 5.77 3.17
CA GLU A 109 -8.02 7.19 2.82
C GLU A 109 -8.94 7.96 3.79
N LYS A 110 -8.40 9.02 4.39
CA LYS A 110 -9.14 9.90 5.31
C LYS A 110 -9.73 11.12 4.61
N ASP A 111 -9.04 11.60 3.58
CA ASP A 111 -9.49 12.62 2.64
C ASP A 111 -8.60 12.55 1.38
N ASN A 112 -8.64 13.59 0.55
CA ASN A 112 -7.83 13.64 -0.66
C ASN A 112 -6.33 13.70 -0.37
N ASP A 113 -5.94 14.28 0.78
CA ASP A 113 -4.55 14.67 1.06
C ASP A 113 -3.90 13.77 2.11
N THR A 114 -4.71 13.06 2.91
CA THR A 114 -4.23 12.27 4.04
C THR A 114 -4.78 10.84 4.07
N ASN A 115 -3.96 9.97 4.64
CA ASN A 115 -4.26 8.59 4.98
C ASN A 115 -4.40 8.43 6.49
N PHE A 116 -5.13 7.41 6.89
CA PHE A 116 -5.30 7.01 8.29
C PHE A 116 -4.94 5.55 8.45
N THR A 117 -3.91 5.28 9.24
CA THR A 117 -3.41 3.94 9.56
C THR A 117 -3.76 3.58 11.00
N ILE A 118 -4.22 2.35 11.22
CA ILE A 118 -4.44 1.78 12.54
C ILE A 118 -3.62 0.51 12.68
N TRP A 119 -2.96 0.35 13.83
CA TRP A 119 -2.30 -0.89 14.23
C TRP A 119 -3.11 -1.63 15.28
N TYR A 120 -3.24 -2.94 15.07
CA TYR A 120 -3.89 -3.86 15.99
C TYR A 120 -2.92 -4.98 16.39
N LYS A 121 -3.04 -5.46 17.62
CA LYS A 121 -2.40 -6.69 18.08
C LYS A 121 -3.41 -7.82 18.03
N LYS A 122 -2.98 -9.02 17.63
CA LYS A 122 -3.79 -10.23 17.84
C LYS A 122 -3.78 -10.60 19.32
N ASP A 123 -4.96 -10.69 19.93
CA ASP A 123 -5.15 -11.26 21.27
C ASP A 123 -6.26 -12.31 21.21
N ALA A 124 -5.88 -13.56 21.47
CA ALA A 124 -6.66 -14.76 21.15
C ALA A 124 -7.21 -14.67 19.71
N ASP A 125 -8.54 -14.61 19.55
CA ASP A 125 -9.19 -14.55 18.23
C ASP A 125 -9.55 -13.12 17.79
N LYS A 126 -9.18 -12.09 18.56
CA LYS A 126 -9.60 -10.70 18.31
C LYS A 126 -8.42 -9.79 17.93
N TRP A 127 -8.73 -8.75 17.16
CA TRP A 127 -7.82 -7.65 16.87
C TRP A 127 -8.06 -6.52 17.87
N VAL A 128 -7.05 -6.23 18.69
CA VAL A 128 -7.11 -5.21 19.73
C VAL A 128 -6.35 -3.99 19.27
N PHE A 129 -7.00 -2.83 19.30
CA PHE A 129 -6.39 -1.54 18.93
C PHE A 129 -5.14 -1.25 19.77
N ILE A 130 -4.07 -0.81 19.12
CA ILE A 130 -2.83 -0.33 19.78
C ILE A 130 -2.75 1.18 19.65
N ASN A 131 -2.67 1.66 18.40
CA ASN A 131 -2.47 3.05 18.07
C ASN A 131 -2.99 3.35 16.65
N SER A 132 -3.08 4.63 16.30
CA SER A 132 -3.35 5.08 14.95
C SER A 132 -2.53 6.32 14.59
N PHE A 133 -2.41 6.57 13.29
CA PHE A 133 -1.65 7.69 12.77
C PHE A 133 -2.27 8.25 11.49
N ILE A 134 -2.25 9.58 11.35
CA ILE A 134 -2.69 10.29 10.14
C ILE A 134 -1.44 10.86 9.48
N TRP A 135 -1.30 10.62 8.18
CA TRP A 135 -0.13 11.04 7.41
C TRP A 135 -0.54 11.56 6.03
N GLU A 136 0.26 12.48 5.48
CA GLU A 136 0.00 13.07 4.16
C GLU A 136 0.42 12.12 3.05
N LYS A 137 -0.40 11.97 2.00
CA LYS A 137 -0.12 11.06 0.87
C LYS A 137 1.14 11.44 0.11
N ASP A 138 1.48 12.72 0.11
CA ASP A 138 2.64 13.28 -0.58
C ASP A 138 3.94 13.18 0.23
N TRP A 139 3.90 12.54 1.41
CA TRP A 139 5.13 12.11 2.07
C TRP A 139 5.75 11.00 1.20
N MET A 140 6.60 11.41 0.26
CA MET A 140 7.46 10.51 -0.50
C MET A 140 8.45 9.86 0.47
N PHE A 141 8.30 8.56 0.66
CA PHE A 141 9.31 7.69 1.26
C PHE A 141 10.04 6.93 0.15
#